data_AF-A0AA89AVH3-F1
#
_entry.id   AF-A0AA89AVH3-F1
#
_cell.length_a   1.000
_cell.length_b   1.000
_cell.length_c   1.000
_cell.angle_alpha   90.00
_cell.angle_beta   90.00
_cell.angle_gamma   90.00
#
_symmetry.space_group_name_H-M   'P 1'
#
loop_
_entity.id
_entity.type
_entity.pdbx_description
1 polymer ?
#
loop_
_entity_poly.entity_id
_entity_poly.type
_entity_poly.pdbx_seq_one_letter_code
_entity_poly.pdbx_strand_id
1 'polypeptide(L)'
;MAASSSPPPEVPMELHVANRVKLVESLRQHLSLSSRPLHGFVFLQGGEEKNRYCTDHVELFRQESYFAYLFGVREPGFYGAIDIATGNSILFAPRLSQEYAVWLGEIKPLTYFKDRYMVSMAFYTDEIVKVLHEQCQQSEQPLLFLLHGLNTDSNLFSKPAEFEGIEKFETDLGSLHPILTECRVLKTDMELAVIQFANDISSEAHVEIWTAAGSVVGGLHRRVEVSRGRDVVSGSGGGGYEESKSRYEGVSAGNSVLHYGHAAAPNERTLQDGDMALLDMGAEFNFYGSDITCSFP
;
A
#
# COMPACT_ATOMS: atom_id res chain seq x y z
N MET A 1 -33.15 -8.20 -0.25
CA MET A 1 -32.08 -8.84 -1.02
C MET A 1 -30.95 -9.09 -0.06
N ALA A 2 -30.42 -10.32 -0.02
CA ALA A 2 -29.39 -10.69 0.94
C ALA A 2 -28.11 -9.92 0.61
N ALA A 3 -27.64 -9.09 1.53
CA ALA A 3 -26.28 -8.58 1.49
C ALA A 3 -25.37 -9.82 1.53
N SER A 4 -24.66 -10.07 0.44
CA SER A 4 -23.60 -11.07 0.39
C SER A 4 -22.40 -10.52 1.15
N SER A 5 -22.51 -10.37 2.47
CA SER A 5 -21.38 -9.95 3.30
C SER A 5 -20.62 -11.19 3.76
N SER A 6 -20.08 -11.97 2.81
CA SER A 6 -18.97 -12.85 3.17
C SER A 6 -17.84 -11.93 3.70
N PRO A 7 -17.22 -12.26 4.85
CA PRO A 7 -16.10 -11.48 5.34
C PRO A 7 -15.03 -11.39 4.25
N PRO A 8 -14.26 -10.29 4.21
CA PRO A 8 -13.17 -10.16 3.25
C PRO A 8 -12.24 -11.37 3.38
N PRO A 9 -11.66 -11.87 2.27
CA PRO A 9 -10.73 -12.97 2.33
C PRO A 9 -9.51 -12.56 3.16
N GLU A 10 -9.01 -13.49 3.95
CA GLU A 10 -7.73 -13.31 4.62
C GLU A 10 -6.64 -13.25 3.55
N VAL A 11 -5.79 -12.20 3.61
CA VAL A 11 -4.63 -12.11 2.72
C VAL A 11 -3.45 -12.79 3.41
N PRO A 12 -2.96 -13.93 2.87
CA PRO A 12 -1.87 -14.67 3.47
C PRO A 12 -0.58 -13.84 3.46
N MET A 13 0.14 -13.82 4.58
CA MET A 13 1.42 -13.11 4.67
C MET A 13 2.52 -13.75 3.82
N GLU A 14 2.33 -15.00 3.41
CA GLU A 14 3.11 -15.72 2.42
C GLU A 14 3.22 -14.95 1.08
N LEU A 15 2.22 -14.13 0.73
CA LEU A 15 2.29 -13.22 -0.42
C LEU A 15 3.53 -12.33 -0.33
N HIS A 16 3.74 -11.69 0.82
CA HIS A 16 4.87 -10.79 1.03
C HIS A 16 6.19 -11.56 1.16
N VAL A 17 6.17 -12.77 1.73
CA VAL A 17 7.33 -13.67 1.74
C VAL A 17 7.77 -13.99 0.30
N ALA A 18 6.84 -14.35 -0.58
CA ALA A 18 7.12 -14.65 -1.97
C ALA A 18 7.70 -13.43 -2.72
N ASN A 19 7.19 -12.23 -2.45
CA ASN A 19 7.72 -10.99 -3.00
C ASN A 19 9.17 -10.71 -2.58
N ARG A 20 9.52 -10.98 -1.30
CA ARG A 20 10.92 -10.86 -0.83
C ARG A 20 11.83 -11.87 -1.51
N VAL A 21 11.40 -13.12 -1.65
CA VAL A 21 12.16 -14.16 -2.37
C VAL A 21 12.43 -13.74 -3.81
N LYS A 22 11.37 -13.32 -4.52
CA LYS A 22 11.46 -12.83 -5.90
C LYS A 22 12.44 -11.67 -6.07
N LEU A 23 12.41 -10.70 -5.15
CA LEU A 23 13.35 -9.58 -5.14
C LEU A 23 14.80 -10.07 -4.94
N VAL A 24 15.03 -10.91 -3.94
CA VAL A 24 16.36 -11.42 -3.61
C VAL A 24 16.96 -12.20 -4.79
N GLU A 25 16.17 -13.05 -5.45
CA GLU A 25 16.60 -13.77 -6.66
C GLU A 25 17.00 -12.82 -7.79
N SER A 26 16.14 -11.84 -8.09
CA SER A 26 16.37 -10.84 -9.14
C SER A 26 17.62 -9.99 -8.85
N LEU A 27 17.80 -9.58 -7.59
CA LEU A 27 18.94 -8.77 -7.18
C LEU A 27 20.24 -9.60 -7.20
N ARG A 28 20.23 -10.85 -6.74
CA ARG A 28 21.38 -11.76 -6.83
C ARG A 28 21.79 -12.01 -8.28
N GLN A 29 20.82 -12.18 -9.18
CA GLN A 29 21.10 -12.32 -10.61
C GLN A 29 21.78 -11.06 -11.15
N HIS A 30 21.24 -9.87 -10.86
CA HIS A 30 21.83 -8.60 -11.29
C HIS A 30 23.25 -8.39 -10.78
N LEU A 31 23.49 -8.67 -9.49
CA LEU A 31 24.81 -8.56 -8.88
C LEU A 31 25.80 -9.56 -9.51
N SER A 32 25.37 -10.80 -9.73
CA SER A 32 26.19 -11.83 -10.38
C SER A 32 26.60 -11.43 -11.80
N LEU A 33 25.65 -10.95 -12.61
CA LEU A 33 25.91 -10.47 -13.97
C LEU A 33 26.85 -9.25 -13.99
N SER A 34 26.81 -8.43 -12.95
CA SER A 34 27.66 -7.25 -12.78
C SER A 34 28.98 -7.56 -12.07
N SER A 35 29.29 -8.84 -11.79
CA SER A 35 30.46 -9.27 -11.02
C SER A 35 30.60 -8.61 -9.65
N ARG A 36 29.47 -8.24 -9.04
CA ARG A 36 29.39 -7.67 -7.68
C ARG A 36 29.16 -8.78 -6.66
N PRO A 37 29.68 -8.63 -5.43
CA PRO A 37 29.48 -9.62 -4.39
C PRO A 37 28.01 -9.69 -3.94
N LEU A 38 27.57 -10.88 -3.55
CA LEU A 38 26.18 -11.17 -3.13
C LEU A 38 25.96 -10.86 -1.64
N HIS A 39 26.42 -9.70 -1.18
CA HIS A 39 26.28 -9.25 0.20
C HIS A 39 25.62 -7.87 0.29
N GLY A 40 25.25 -7.50 1.50
CA GLY A 40 24.55 -6.24 1.80
C GLY A 40 23.07 -6.45 2.00
N PHE A 41 22.39 -5.36 2.33
CA PHE A 41 20.98 -5.37 2.70
C PHE A 41 20.18 -4.51 1.74
N VAL A 42 19.07 -5.04 1.22
CA VAL A 42 17.97 -4.17 0.80
C VAL A 42 17.45 -3.48 2.04
N PHE A 43 17.33 -2.16 2.04
CA PHE A 43 16.89 -1.40 3.20
C PHE A 43 15.84 -0.36 2.82
N LEU A 44 14.68 -0.43 3.46
CA LEU A 44 13.52 0.41 3.21
C LEU A 44 13.02 1.07 4.49
N GLN A 45 12.59 2.32 4.36
CA GLN A 45 11.84 3.05 5.38
C GLN A 45 10.35 2.99 5.02
N GLY A 46 9.53 2.58 5.97
CA GLY A 46 8.08 2.65 5.87
C GLY A 46 7.57 4.08 5.98
N GLY A 47 6.28 4.26 5.72
CA GLY A 47 5.58 5.52 5.88
C GLY A 47 5.45 5.94 7.34
N GLU A 48 5.29 7.23 7.54
CA GLU A 48 5.06 7.87 8.83
C GLU A 48 3.66 8.49 8.87
N GLU A 49 3.11 8.63 10.07
CA GLU A 49 1.88 9.40 10.28
C GLU A 49 2.09 10.87 9.92
N LYS A 50 1.03 11.48 9.39
CA LYS A 50 1.04 12.89 9.01
C LYS A 50 -0.13 13.60 9.66
N ASN A 51 0.15 14.81 10.11
CA ASN A 51 -0.88 15.71 10.60
C ASN A 51 -1.34 16.64 9.48
N ARG A 52 -2.60 17.05 9.57
CA ARG A 52 -3.14 18.08 8.69
C ARG A 52 -2.51 19.43 9.04
N TYR A 53 -1.59 19.89 8.18
CA TYR A 53 -0.84 21.13 8.37
C TYR A 53 -0.15 21.20 9.76
N CYS A 54 -0.38 22.27 10.52
CA CYS A 54 0.16 22.45 11.88
C CYS A 54 -0.81 22.02 13.00
N THR A 55 -1.87 21.27 12.67
CA THR A 55 -2.85 20.78 13.67
C THR A 55 -2.41 19.44 14.27
N ASP A 56 -3.14 18.97 15.27
CA ASP A 56 -3.03 17.62 15.86
C ASP A 56 -3.96 16.58 15.20
N HIS A 57 -4.64 16.96 14.11
CA HIS A 57 -5.50 16.05 13.37
C HIS A 57 -4.64 15.11 12.51
N VAL A 58 -4.46 13.88 13.00
CA VAL A 58 -3.79 12.79 12.28
C VAL A 58 -4.61 12.36 11.07
N GLU A 59 -3.97 12.26 9.90
CA GLU A 59 -4.59 11.70 8.71
C GLU A 59 -4.56 10.18 8.74
N LEU A 60 -5.58 9.53 8.16
CA LEU A 60 -5.61 8.08 8.06
C LEU A 60 -4.36 7.57 7.31
N PHE A 61 -3.54 6.82 8.03
CA PHE A 61 -2.28 6.28 7.55
C PHE A 61 -2.51 5.27 6.42
N ARG A 62 -1.65 5.34 5.40
CA ARG A 62 -1.56 4.35 4.32
C ARG A 62 -0.08 4.15 4.03
N GLN A 63 0.35 2.91 4.10
CA GLN A 63 1.76 2.53 3.96
C GLN A 63 2.38 2.97 2.62
N GLU A 64 3.70 3.17 2.60
CA GLU A 64 4.47 3.34 1.36
C GLU A 64 4.39 2.05 0.51
N SER A 65 4.15 2.18 -0.80
CA SER A 65 3.80 1.04 -1.66
C SER A 65 4.91 -0.02 -1.80
N TYR A 66 6.19 0.38 -1.88
CA TYR A 66 7.30 -0.58 -1.96
C TYR A 66 7.52 -1.31 -0.63
N PHE A 67 7.40 -0.61 0.49
CA PHE A 67 7.46 -1.19 1.83
C PHE A 67 6.30 -2.17 2.06
N ALA A 68 5.08 -1.76 1.74
CA ALA A 68 3.88 -2.60 1.80
C ALA A 68 4.02 -3.86 0.95
N TYR A 69 4.55 -3.73 -0.28
CA TYR A 69 4.75 -4.85 -1.19
C TYR A 69 5.64 -5.96 -0.59
N LEU A 70 6.74 -5.59 0.08
CA LEU A 70 7.69 -6.55 0.65
C LEU A 70 7.35 -7.05 2.05
N PHE A 71 6.65 -6.25 2.86
CA PHE A 71 6.46 -6.57 4.29
C PHE A 71 4.99 -6.69 4.72
N GLY A 72 4.03 -6.12 3.99
CA GLY A 72 2.62 -6.10 4.37
C GLY A 72 2.32 -5.34 5.67
N VAL A 73 3.28 -4.58 6.17
CA VAL A 73 3.22 -3.87 7.46
C VAL A 73 2.25 -2.70 7.38
N ARG A 74 1.31 -2.67 8.32
CA ARG A 74 0.25 -1.65 8.38
C ARG A 74 0.57 -0.52 9.34
N GLU A 75 1.48 -0.73 10.28
CA GLU A 75 1.86 0.27 11.26
C GLU A 75 2.85 1.30 10.68
N PRO A 76 2.78 2.56 11.14
CA PRO A 76 3.69 3.63 10.73
C PRO A 76 5.04 3.55 11.45
N GLY A 77 6.07 4.16 10.86
CA GLY A 77 7.38 4.36 11.49
C GLY A 77 8.27 3.11 11.52
N PHE A 78 7.93 2.08 10.76
CA PHE A 78 8.70 0.85 10.63
C PHE A 78 9.82 0.98 9.59
N TYR A 79 10.88 0.20 9.77
CA TYR A 79 11.92 -0.02 8.76
C TYR A 79 12.06 -1.52 8.49
N GLY A 80 12.63 -1.86 7.34
CA GLY A 80 12.73 -3.24 6.89
C GLY A 80 14.05 -3.47 6.16
N ALA A 81 14.73 -4.57 6.51
CA ALA A 81 15.93 -5.02 5.83
C ALA A 81 15.75 -6.42 5.27
N ILE A 82 16.44 -6.72 4.16
CA ILE A 82 16.54 -8.08 3.62
C ILE A 82 18.01 -8.33 3.30
N ASP A 83 18.60 -9.29 3.98
CA ASP A 83 19.97 -9.75 3.70
C ASP A 83 20.00 -10.47 2.34
N ILE A 84 20.79 -9.95 1.41
CA ILE A 84 20.90 -10.51 0.07
C ILE A 84 21.59 -11.86 0.10
N ALA A 85 22.52 -12.11 1.03
CA ALA A 85 23.27 -13.36 1.09
C ALA A 85 22.39 -14.51 1.59
N THR A 86 21.61 -14.28 2.64
CA THR A 86 20.81 -15.34 3.28
C THR A 86 19.34 -15.33 2.85
N GLY A 87 18.82 -14.20 2.39
CA GLY A 87 17.39 -13.97 2.17
C GLY A 87 16.61 -13.68 3.46
N ASN A 88 17.29 -13.59 4.61
CA ASN A 88 16.64 -13.28 5.88
C ASN A 88 16.07 -11.87 5.87
N SER A 89 14.81 -11.73 6.29
CA SER A 89 14.16 -10.44 6.48
C SER A 89 14.18 -10.01 7.93
N ILE A 90 14.41 -8.72 8.15
CA ILE A 90 14.46 -8.09 9.46
C ILE A 90 13.48 -6.93 9.44
N LEU A 91 12.64 -6.84 10.48
CA LEU A 91 11.72 -5.73 10.68
C LEU A 91 12.16 -4.90 11.90
N PHE A 92 12.14 -3.59 11.78
CA PHE A 92 12.47 -2.67 12.86
C PHE A 92 11.22 -1.88 13.27
N ALA A 93 10.73 -2.13 14.48
CA ALA A 93 9.55 -1.49 15.04
C ALA A 93 9.92 -0.27 15.88
N PRO A 94 9.12 0.81 15.89
CA PRO A 94 9.34 1.93 16.80
C PRO A 94 9.18 1.48 18.26
N ARG A 95 10.06 1.96 19.15
CA ARG A 95 9.93 1.74 20.59
C ARG A 95 8.90 2.70 21.16
N LEU A 96 7.74 2.17 21.52
CA LEU A 96 6.62 2.98 22.04
C LEU A 96 6.75 3.22 23.55
N SER A 97 6.37 4.42 23.99
CA SER A 97 6.36 4.80 25.41
C SER A 97 5.18 4.15 26.15
N GLN A 98 5.22 4.11 27.48
CA GLN A 98 4.09 3.61 28.28
C GLN A 98 2.82 4.44 28.09
N GLU A 99 2.94 5.72 27.76
CA GLU A 99 1.79 6.59 27.49
C GLU A 99 1.01 6.11 26.25
N TYR A 100 1.68 5.54 25.26
CA TYR A 100 1.03 4.94 24.09
C TYR A 100 -0.05 3.93 24.51
N ALA A 101 0.23 3.11 25.53
CA ALA A 101 -0.71 2.10 26.03
C ALA A 101 -2.02 2.71 26.54
N VAL A 102 -1.97 3.95 27.04
CA VAL A 102 -3.13 4.67 27.58
C VAL A 102 -3.98 5.27 26.46
N TRP A 103 -3.35 5.79 25.41
CA TRP A 103 -4.02 6.58 24.37
C TRP A 103 -4.36 5.80 23.09
N LEU A 104 -3.47 4.92 22.66
CA LEU A 104 -3.49 4.34 21.31
C LEU A 104 -3.65 2.81 21.33
N GLY A 105 -3.44 2.17 22.48
CA GLY A 105 -3.75 0.76 22.71
C GLY A 105 -2.54 -0.10 23.03
N GLU A 106 -2.73 -1.42 23.00
CA GLU A 106 -1.73 -2.38 23.49
C GLU A 106 -0.38 -2.25 22.77
N ILE A 107 0.71 -2.13 23.55
CA ILE A 107 2.07 -2.17 23.04
C ILE A 107 2.43 -3.62 22.73
N LYS A 108 2.49 -3.96 21.45
CA LYS A 108 2.82 -5.32 20.99
C LYS A 108 4.31 -5.62 21.17
N PRO A 109 4.69 -6.84 21.62
CA PRO A 109 6.09 -7.24 21.71
C PRO A 109 6.69 -7.51 20.32
N LEU A 110 8.02 -7.47 20.19
CA LEU A 110 8.71 -7.77 18.92
C LEU A 110 8.36 -9.17 18.35
N THR A 111 8.12 -10.15 19.22
CA THR A 111 7.69 -11.51 18.80
C THR A 111 6.36 -11.48 18.06
N TYR A 112 5.43 -10.61 18.45
CA TYR A 112 4.18 -10.43 17.73
C TYR A 112 4.45 -9.96 16.29
N PHE A 113 5.28 -8.92 16.10
CA PHE A 113 5.57 -8.41 14.76
C PHE A 113 6.33 -9.42 13.90
N LYS A 114 7.26 -10.18 14.51
CA LYS A 114 7.96 -11.26 13.84
C LYS A 114 7.00 -12.29 13.27
N ASP A 115 6.09 -12.80 14.11
CA ASP A 115 5.16 -13.86 13.73
C ASP A 115 4.07 -13.32 12.79
N ARG A 116 3.52 -12.14 13.09
CA ARG A 116 2.49 -11.45 12.31
C ARG A 116 2.94 -11.20 10.87
N TYR A 117 4.19 -10.78 10.66
CA TYR A 117 4.71 -10.40 9.34
C TYR A 117 5.61 -11.46 8.69
N MET A 118 5.74 -12.63 9.33
CA MET A 118 6.55 -13.76 8.86
C MET A 118 7.97 -13.32 8.47
N VAL A 119 8.60 -12.49 9.30
CA VAL A 119 9.99 -12.06 9.11
C VAL A 119 10.94 -12.94 9.94
N SER A 120 12.20 -13.05 9.51
CA SER A 120 13.19 -13.87 10.23
C SER A 120 13.47 -13.29 11.62
N MET A 121 13.55 -11.95 11.73
CA MET A 121 13.90 -11.25 12.95
C MET A 121 13.11 -9.93 13.08
N ALA A 122 12.90 -9.50 14.32
CA ALA A 122 12.33 -8.20 14.64
C ALA A 122 13.15 -7.52 15.75
N PHE A 123 13.46 -6.25 15.56
CA PHE A 123 14.21 -5.40 16.51
C PHE A 123 13.56 -4.02 16.61
N TYR A 124 14.07 -3.15 17.46
CA TYR A 124 13.59 -1.76 17.50
C TYR A 124 14.37 -0.84 16.56
N THR A 125 13.75 0.26 16.13
CA THR A 125 14.35 1.24 15.21
C THR A 125 15.60 1.91 15.77
N ASP A 126 15.69 2.09 17.09
CA ASP A 126 16.87 2.61 17.78
C ASP A 126 18.06 1.62 17.79
N GLU A 127 17.86 0.39 17.29
CA GLU A 127 18.88 -0.66 17.23
C GLU A 127 19.38 -0.95 15.80
N ILE A 128 18.88 -0.23 14.77
CA ILE A 128 19.18 -0.48 13.35
C ILE A 128 20.69 -0.59 13.09
N VAL A 129 21.47 0.41 13.52
CA VAL A 129 22.92 0.47 13.27
C VAL A 129 23.59 -0.77 13.85
N LYS A 130 23.34 -1.06 15.13
CA LYS A 130 23.95 -2.18 15.85
C LYS A 130 23.61 -3.51 15.18
N VAL A 131 22.33 -3.75 14.90
CA VAL A 131 21.86 -5.02 14.33
C VAL A 131 22.44 -5.24 12.95
N LEU A 132 22.43 -4.25 12.06
CA LEU A 132 22.95 -4.43 10.69
C LEU A 132 24.45 -4.70 10.67
N HIS A 133 25.23 -4.09 11.57
CA HIS A 133 26.66 -4.43 11.73
C HIS A 133 26.85 -5.85 12.29
N GLU A 134 26.07 -6.28 13.29
CA GLU A 134 26.15 -7.63 13.86
C GLU A 134 25.77 -8.72 12.84
N GLN A 135 24.81 -8.45 11.96
CA GLN A 135 24.41 -9.35 10.88
C GLN A 135 25.42 -9.37 9.71
N CYS A 136 26.28 -8.35 9.59
CA CYS A 136 27.28 -8.23 8.53
C CYS A 136 28.70 -8.52 9.07
N GLN A 137 29.02 -9.79 9.30
CA GLN A 137 30.34 -10.18 9.84
C GLN A 137 31.51 -10.01 8.86
N GLN A 138 31.23 -9.65 7.61
CA GLN A 138 32.19 -9.70 6.51
C GLN A 138 32.75 -8.33 6.12
N SER A 139 32.19 -7.22 6.62
CA SER A 139 32.61 -5.86 6.27
C SER A 139 32.54 -4.93 7.48
N GLU A 140 33.52 -4.04 7.62
CA GLU A 140 33.48 -2.95 8.60
C GLU A 140 32.38 -1.92 8.28
N GLN A 141 31.99 -1.79 7.01
CA GLN A 141 30.89 -0.95 6.54
C GLN A 141 29.93 -1.79 5.69
N PRO A 142 28.75 -2.17 6.23
CA PRO A 142 27.76 -2.92 5.47
C PRO A 142 27.21 -2.07 4.31
N LEU A 143 26.94 -2.71 3.18
CA LEU A 143 26.34 -2.07 2.01
C LEU A 143 24.81 -2.08 2.12
N LEU A 144 24.18 -0.92 1.93
CA LEU A 144 22.73 -0.75 1.87
C LEU A 144 22.28 -0.41 0.45
N PHE A 145 21.39 -1.23 -0.10
CA PHE A 145 20.66 -0.91 -1.33
C PHE A 145 19.41 -0.15 -0.94
N LEU A 146 19.36 1.15 -1.26
CA LEU A 146 18.27 2.05 -0.90
C LEU A 146 17.36 2.33 -2.10
N LEU A 147 16.09 2.60 -1.81
CA LEU A 147 15.09 2.85 -2.83
C LEU A 147 15.20 4.29 -3.33
N HIS A 148 15.82 4.47 -4.49
CA HIS A 148 15.88 5.76 -5.17
C HIS A 148 15.65 5.62 -6.67
N GLY A 149 14.57 6.21 -7.18
CA GLY A 149 14.31 6.29 -8.60
C GLY A 149 13.08 7.10 -8.95
N LEU A 150 12.99 7.49 -10.22
CA LEU A 150 11.95 8.35 -10.74
C LEU A 150 10.66 7.56 -10.98
N ASN A 151 9.56 7.99 -10.37
CA ASN A 151 8.22 7.61 -10.83
C ASN A 151 7.91 8.40 -12.11
N THR A 152 7.65 7.70 -13.20
CA THR A 152 7.47 8.30 -14.54
C THR A 152 6.12 8.97 -14.74
N ASP A 153 5.13 8.72 -13.89
CA ASP A 153 3.81 9.35 -13.96
C ASP A 153 3.78 10.67 -13.17
N SER A 154 4.34 10.66 -11.95
CA SER A 154 4.34 11.83 -11.06
C SER A 154 5.56 12.73 -11.23
N ASN A 155 6.61 12.27 -11.91
CA ASN A 155 7.93 12.91 -11.98
C ASN A 155 8.60 13.17 -10.61
N LEU A 156 8.25 12.36 -9.60
CA LEU A 156 8.84 12.43 -8.27
C LEU A 156 9.82 11.27 -8.07
N PHE A 157 10.89 11.54 -7.33
CA PHE A 157 11.81 10.48 -6.91
C PHE A 157 11.32 9.81 -5.63
N SER A 158 11.47 8.49 -5.55
CA SER A 158 11.33 7.78 -4.29
C SER A 158 12.36 8.29 -3.28
N LYS A 159 11.91 8.52 -2.04
CA LYS A 159 12.77 8.98 -0.95
C LYS A 159 13.59 7.79 -0.43
N PRO A 160 14.94 7.86 -0.44
CA PRO A 160 15.78 6.84 0.20
C PRO A 160 15.51 6.78 1.71
N ALA A 161 15.76 5.62 2.32
CA ALA A 161 15.64 5.49 3.76
C ALA A 161 16.67 6.38 4.48
N GLU A 162 16.24 7.05 5.55
CA GLU A 162 17.08 7.90 6.40
C GLU A 162 16.99 7.42 7.85
N PHE A 163 18.13 7.38 8.55
CA PHE A 163 18.21 7.10 9.98
C PHE A 163 19.52 7.65 10.56
N GLU A 164 19.55 7.90 11.87
CA GLU A 164 20.76 8.32 12.56
C GLU A 164 21.83 7.21 12.51
N GLY A 165 23.03 7.52 12.02
CA GLY A 165 24.11 6.55 11.86
C GLY A 165 24.24 5.94 10.47
N ILE A 166 23.41 6.34 9.50
CA ILE A 166 23.48 5.85 8.11
C ILE A 166 24.83 6.15 7.44
N GLU A 167 25.56 7.18 7.89
CA GLU A 167 26.89 7.53 7.40
C GLU A 167 27.97 6.47 7.67
N LYS A 168 27.67 5.45 8.50
CA LYS A 168 28.54 4.31 8.79
C LYS A 168 28.39 3.17 7.77
N PHE A 169 27.52 3.35 6.78
CA PHE A 169 27.18 2.35 5.77
C PHE A 169 27.60 2.84 4.38
N GLU A 170 28.00 1.90 3.54
CA GLU A 170 28.05 2.17 2.10
C GLU A 170 26.63 2.14 1.55
N THR A 171 26.34 2.96 0.53
CA THR A 171 25.00 3.04 -0.06
C THR A 171 25.03 2.86 -1.57
N ASP A 172 24.05 2.09 -2.07
CA ASP A 172 23.74 1.93 -3.48
C ASP A 172 22.32 2.48 -3.72
N LEU A 173 22.23 3.55 -4.52
CA LEU A 173 20.97 4.20 -4.87
C LEU A 173 20.43 3.76 -6.24
N GLY A 174 21.22 3.02 -7.02
CA GLY A 174 20.93 2.77 -8.45
C GLY A 174 20.27 1.43 -8.73
N SER A 175 20.53 0.41 -7.91
CA SER A 175 20.17 -0.97 -8.25
C SER A 175 18.76 -1.33 -7.79
N LEU A 176 18.36 -0.91 -6.59
CA LEU A 176 17.13 -1.42 -5.97
C LEU A 176 15.87 -1.00 -6.74
N HIS A 177 15.75 0.29 -7.08
CA HIS A 177 14.54 0.82 -7.70
C HIS A 177 14.15 0.08 -9.01
N PRO A 178 15.01 -0.02 -10.04
CA PRO A 178 14.61 -0.69 -11.29
C PRO A 178 14.27 -2.16 -11.07
N ILE A 179 15.01 -2.87 -10.21
CA ILE A 179 14.81 -4.30 -9.95
C ILE A 179 13.50 -4.55 -9.18
N LEU A 180 13.27 -3.79 -8.12
CA LEU A 180 12.05 -3.93 -7.32
C LEU A 180 10.81 -3.45 -8.09
N THR A 181 10.95 -2.44 -8.95
CA THR A 181 9.88 -2.01 -9.86
C THR A 181 9.48 -3.14 -10.79
N GLU A 182 10.45 -3.82 -11.42
CA GLU A 182 10.17 -4.95 -12.31
C GLU A 182 9.50 -6.12 -11.56
N CYS A 183 9.89 -6.36 -10.30
CA CYS A 183 9.20 -7.34 -9.45
C CYS A 183 7.72 -6.99 -9.26
N ARG A 184 7.36 -5.71 -9.14
CA ARG A 184 5.97 -5.25 -9.01
C ARG A 184 5.19 -5.26 -10.33
N VAL A 185 5.86 -5.29 -11.49
CA VAL A 185 5.19 -5.36 -12.80
C VAL A 185 4.49 -6.71 -12.95
N LEU A 186 5.19 -7.80 -12.66
CA LEU A 186 4.69 -9.17 -12.81
C LEU A 186 4.04 -9.66 -11.52
N LYS A 187 2.73 -9.90 -11.50
CA LYS A 187 2.00 -10.30 -10.28
C LYS A 187 2.12 -11.80 -10.05
N THR A 188 2.20 -12.21 -8.80
CA THR A 188 2.05 -13.62 -8.41
C THR A 188 0.57 -14.01 -8.33
N ASP A 189 0.27 -15.31 -8.31
CA ASP A 189 -1.12 -15.79 -8.19
C ASP A 189 -1.79 -15.30 -6.88
N MET A 190 -1.03 -15.18 -5.80
CA MET A 190 -1.54 -14.63 -4.53
C MET A 190 -1.90 -13.15 -4.67
N GLU A 191 -1.10 -12.36 -5.38
CA GLU A 191 -1.43 -10.96 -5.66
C GLU A 191 -2.63 -10.82 -6.59
N LEU A 192 -2.73 -11.68 -7.61
CA LEU A 192 -3.89 -11.72 -8.50
C LEU A 192 -5.18 -12.03 -7.75
N ALA A 193 -5.14 -12.90 -6.74
CA ALA A 193 -6.31 -13.17 -5.90
C ALA A 193 -6.77 -11.93 -5.11
N VAL A 194 -5.83 -11.13 -4.59
CA VAL A 194 -6.16 -9.87 -3.88
C VAL A 194 -6.71 -8.83 -4.84
N ILE A 195 -6.10 -8.69 -6.02
CA ILE A 195 -6.58 -7.79 -7.09
C ILE A 195 -7.97 -8.21 -7.59
N GLN A 196 -8.21 -9.52 -7.74
CA GLN A 196 -9.52 -10.04 -8.13
C GLN A 196 -10.58 -9.64 -7.10
N PHE A 197 -10.31 -9.83 -5.81
CA PHE A 197 -11.24 -9.41 -4.76
C PHE A 197 -11.52 -7.90 -4.80
N ALA A 198 -10.49 -7.06 -5.00
CA ALA A 198 -10.68 -5.62 -5.16
C ALA A 198 -11.58 -5.28 -6.38
N ASN A 199 -11.45 -6.02 -7.48
CA ASN A 199 -12.32 -5.89 -8.66
C ASN A 199 -13.75 -6.37 -8.40
N ASP A 200 -13.93 -7.47 -7.66
CA ASP A 200 -15.25 -8.03 -7.33
C ASP A 200 -16.06 -7.03 -6.52
N ILE A 201 -15.52 -6.52 -5.41
CA ILE A 201 -16.21 -5.53 -4.56
C ILE A 201 -16.46 -4.21 -5.28
N SER A 202 -15.57 -3.82 -6.20
CA SER A 202 -15.74 -2.60 -7.01
C SER A 202 -16.85 -2.78 -8.05
N SER A 203 -16.92 -3.96 -8.67
CA SER A 203 -17.97 -4.32 -9.63
C SER A 203 -19.33 -4.38 -8.95
N GLU A 204 -19.41 -4.97 -7.76
CA GLU A 204 -20.63 -4.97 -6.93
C GLU A 204 -21.09 -3.54 -6.63
N ALA A 205 -20.16 -2.66 -6.25
CA ALA A 205 -20.47 -1.25 -6.01
C ALA A 205 -20.98 -0.53 -7.27
N HIS A 206 -20.39 -0.78 -8.45
CA HIS A 206 -20.90 -0.27 -9.73
C HIS A 206 -22.32 -0.75 -10.04
N VAL A 207 -22.61 -2.04 -9.83
CA VAL A 207 -23.95 -2.63 -10.04
C VAL A 207 -24.98 -2.03 -9.08
N GLU A 208 -24.62 -1.80 -7.82
CA GLU A 208 -25.52 -1.17 -6.85
C GLU A 208 -25.85 0.27 -7.25
N ILE A 209 -24.85 1.05 -7.65
CA ILE A 209 -25.06 2.43 -8.11
C ILE A 209 -25.94 2.46 -9.35
N TRP A 210 -25.67 1.59 -10.33
CA TRP A 210 -26.50 1.46 -11.53
C TRP A 210 -27.96 1.12 -11.18
N THR A 211 -28.18 0.14 -10.30
CA THR A 211 -29.52 -0.28 -9.88
C THR A 211 -30.26 0.83 -9.13
N ALA A 212 -29.53 1.57 -8.28
CA ALA A 212 -30.06 2.71 -7.56
C ALA A 212 -30.43 3.86 -8.50
N ALA A 213 -29.64 4.11 -9.55
CA ALA A 213 -29.94 5.12 -10.57
C ALA A 213 -31.19 4.74 -11.39
N GLY A 214 -31.30 3.49 -11.84
CA GLY A 214 -32.45 3.02 -12.65
C GLY A 214 -33.78 2.92 -11.90
N SER A 215 -33.76 2.79 -10.56
CA SER A 215 -34.98 2.69 -9.74
C SER A 215 -35.70 4.03 -9.52
N VAL A 216 -35.14 5.15 -10.03
CA VAL A 216 -35.67 6.52 -9.86
C VAL A 216 -36.48 6.95 -11.10
N VAL A 217 -37.37 6.08 -11.59
CA VAL A 217 -38.38 6.46 -12.58
C VAL A 217 -39.50 7.22 -11.85
N GLY A 218 -39.38 8.55 -11.74
CA GLY A 218 -40.39 9.36 -11.05
C GLY A 218 -40.03 10.80 -10.69
N GLY A 219 -39.17 11.49 -11.44
CA GLY A 219 -39.00 12.94 -11.35
C GLY A 219 -38.34 13.49 -10.08
N LEU A 220 -37.70 12.64 -9.26
CA LEU A 220 -36.91 13.11 -8.12
C LEU A 220 -35.43 13.18 -8.52
N HIS A 221 -34.99 14.35 -8.98
CA HIS A 221 -33.57 14.66 -9.19
C HIS A 221 -32.77 14.32 -7.93
N ARG A 222 -31.93 13.30 -8.00
CA ARG A 222 -31.05 12.94 -6.89
C ARG A 222 -29.61 12.91 -7.37
N ARG A 223 -28.74 13.47 -6.52
CA ARG A 223 -27.29 13.21 -6.54
C ARG A 223 -27.13 11.70 -6.58
N VAL A 224 -26.43 11.14 -7.57
CA VAL A 224 -26.00 9.74 -7.47
C VAL A 224 -25.08 9.69 -6.27
N GLU A 225 -25.57 9.09 -5.19
CA GLU A 225 -24.88 9.05 -3.92
C GLU A 225 -23.73 8.05 -4.03
N VAL A 226 -22.57 8.55 -4.47
CA VAL A 226 -21.25 7.89 -4.37
C VAL A 226 -21.02 7.30 -2.96
N SER A 227 -21.69 7.85 -1.94
CA SER A 227 -21.71 7.30 -0.57
C SER A 227 -22.27 5.87 -0.47
N ARG A 228 -23.20 5.45 -1.34
CA ARG A 228 -23.71 4.06 -1.29
C ARG A 228 -22.66 3.06 -1.77
N GLY A 229 -21.91 3.40 -2.82
CA GLY A 229 -20.73 2.62 -3.23
C GLY A 229 -19.66 2.57 -2.13
N ARG A 230 -19.48 3.67 -1.38
CA ARG A 230 -18.62 3.69 -0.17
C ARG A 230 -19.10 2.72 0.88
N ASP A 231 -20.41 2.68 1.15
CA ASP A 231 -20.97 1.82 2.17
C ASP A 231 -20.82 0.33 1.79
N VAL A 232 -20.90 -0.01 0.49
CA VAL A 232 -20.61 -1.36 -0.01
C VAL A 232 -19.13 -1.71 0.17
N VAL A 233 -18.21 -0.87 -0.31
CA VAL A 233 -16.77 -1.16 -0.19
C VAL A 233 -16.32 -1.19 1.28
N SER A 234 -16.79 -0.24 2.08
CA SER A 234 -16.48 -0.14 3.52
C SER A 234 -17.17 -1.25 4.33
N GLY A 235 -18.37 -1.67 3.93
CA GLY A 235 -19.15 -2.73 4.58
C GLY A 235 -18.66 -4.14 4.26
N SER A 236 -18.24 -4.37 3.01
CA SER A 236 -17.62 -5.63 2.55
C SER A 236 -16.17 -5.76 3.01
N GLY A 237 -15.52 -4.64 3.35
CA GLY A 237 -14.21 -4.62 3.98
C GLY A 237 -14.18 -5.20 5.38
N GLY A 238 -15.31 -5.41 6.08
CA GLY A 238 -15.29 -5.81 7.49
C GLY A 238 -14.83 -4.66 8.41
N GLY A 239 -15.43 -4.56 9.60
CA GLY A 239 -15.34 -3.41 10.52
C GLY A 239 -13.98 -3.09 11.16
N GLY A 240 -12.86 -3.33 10.46
CA GLY A 240 -11.51 -2.92 10.83
C GLY A 240 -10.59 -2.68 9.62
N TYR A 241 -11.10 -2.70 8.39
CA TYR A 241 -10.33 -2.49 7.16
C TYR A 241 -10.62 -1.11 6.56
N GLU A 242 -10.29 -0.04 7.30
CA GLU A 242 -10.32 1.33 6.78
C GLU A 242 -9.28 1.58 5.66
N GLU A 243 -8.43 0.59 5.37
CA GLU A 243 -7.45 0.63 4.28
C GLU A 243 -8.07 0.47 2.89
N SER A 244 -9.37 0.18 2.77
CA SER A 244 -10.04 0.27 1.48
C SER A 244 -10.29 1.73 1.11
N LYS A 245 -9.24 2.43 0.66
CA LYS A 245 -9.40 3.73 0.02
C LYS A 245 -10.04 3.51 -1.32
N SER A 246 -11.34 3.72 -1.40
CA SER A 246 -12.00 3.88 -2.68
C SER A 246 -11.55 5.19 -3.31
N ARG A 247 -10.89 5.11 -4.47
CA ARG A 247 -10.69 6.27 -5.33
C ARG A 247 -11.97 6.43 -6.14
N TYR A 248 -12.71 7.50 -5.87
CA TYR A 248 -13.93 7.85 -6.59
C TYR A 248 -13.64 9.01 -7.54
N GLU A 249 -13.44 8.71 -8.81
CA GLU A 249 -13.40 9.71 -9.88
C GLU A 249 -14.81 9.83 -10.47
N GLY A 250 -15.62 10.59 -9.73
CA GLY A 250 -16.85 11.25 -10.14
C GLY A 250 -17.84 10.59 -11.10
N VAL A 251 -19.05 10.34 -10.59
CA VAL A 251 -20.25 10.25 -11.44
C VAL A 251 -20.44 11.58 -12.12
N SER A 252 -20.48 11.59 -13.44
CA SER A 252 -20.61 12.83 -14.15
C SER A 252 -21.35 12.68 -15.48
N ALA A 253 -22.23 13.65 -15.77
CA ALA A 253 -23.13 13.61 -16.91
C ALA A 253 -22.60 14.43 -18.10
N GLY A 254 -22.40 13.75 -19.23
CA GLY A 254 -21.93 14.34 -20.48
C GLY A 254 -20.42 14.61 -20.53
N ASN A 255 -19.63 13.88 -19.74
CA ASN A 255 -18.27 14.30 -19.43
C ASN A 255 -17.21 13.87 -20.43
N SER A 256 -16.52 14.87 -20.96
CA SER A 256 -15.21 14.76 -21.63
C SER A 256 -14.05 15.20 -20.73
N VAL A 257 -14.28 15.31 -19.41
CA VAL A 257 -13.27 15.69 -18.40
C VAL A 257 -12.80 14.43 -17.69
N LEU A 258 -11.55 14.03 -17.94
CA LEU A 258 -11.04 12.70 -17.58
C LEU A 258 -10.96 12.46 -16.07
N HIS A 259 -10.49 13.43 -15.28
CA HIS A 259 -10.34 13.29 -13.81
C HIS A 259 -11.30 14.23 -13.05
N TYR A 260 -12.60 14.16 -13.36
CA TYR A 260 -13.63 14.89 -12.62
C TYR A 260 -13.82 14.31 -11.20
N GLY A 261 -14.17 15.16 -10.22
CA GLY A 261 -14.41 14.73 -8.84
C GLY A 261 -13.40 15.19 -7.79
N HIS A 262 -12.35 15.89 -8.21
CA HIS A 262 -11.41 16.52 -7.28
C HIS A 262 -12.05 17.72 -6.55
N ALA A 263 -11.33 18.30 -5.57
CA ALA A 263 -11.86 19.34 -4.67
C ALA A 263 -12.44 20.59 -5.36
N ALA A 264 -12.00 20.94 -6.58
CA ALA A 264 -12.53 22.09 -7.32
C ALA A 264 -13.63 21.72 -8.33
N ALA A 265 -13.92 20.42 -8.48
CA ALA A 265 -15.00 19.88 -9.28
C ALA A 265 -15.67 18.70 -8.54
N PRO A 266 -16.27 18.94 -7.36
CA PRO A 266 -16.48 17.91 -6.32
C PRO A 266 -17.73 17.04 -6.50
N ASN A 267 -18.03 16.61 -7.73
CA ASN A 267 -19.17 15.73 -8.04
C ASN A 267 -20.55 16.29 -7.64
N GLU A 268 -20.75 17.59 -7.82
CA GLU A 268 -21.98 18.28 -7.40
C GLU A 268 -23.04 18.38 -8.50
N ARG A 269 -22.72 18.00 -9.75
CA ARG A 269 -23.67 18.05 -10.86
C ARG A 269 -24.80 17.04 -10.62
N THR A 270 -26.03 17.52 -10.75
CA THR A 270 -27.22 16.66 -10.78
C THR A 270 -27.39 16.08 -12.19
N LEU A 271 -27.56 14.76 -12.31
CA LEU A 271 -27.87 14.10 -13.58
C LEU A 271 -29.29 14.47 -14.05
N GLN A 272 -29.45 14.67 -15.37
CA GLN A 272 -30.72 14.99 -16.03
C GLN A 272 -31.15 13.84 -16.93
N ASP A 273 -32.44 13.82 -17.29
CA ASP A 273 -32.96 12.88 -18.28
C ASP A 273 -32.25 13.08 -19.63
N GLY A 274 -31.84 11.98 -20.25
CA GLY A 274 -31.06 11.96 -21.49
C GLY A 274 -29.56 12.24 -21.35
N ASP A 275 -29.04 12.50 -20.14
CA ASP A 275 -27.60 12.53 -19.91
C ASP A 275 -26.99 11.12 -20.02
N MET A 276 -25.73 11.03 -20.48
CA MET A 276 -24.90 9.85 -20.26
C MET A 276 -24.08 10.05 -18.98
N ALA A 277 -24.16 9.13 -18.03
CA ALA A 277 -23.25 9.05 -16.91
C ALA A 277 -21.97 8.30 -17.32
N LEU A 278 -20.83 8.83 -16.88
CA LEU A 278 -19.56 8.13 -16.83
C LEU A 278 -19.14 8.05 -15.37
N LEU A 279 -18.82 6.84 -14.92
CA LEU A 279 -18.47 6.54 -13.55
C LEU A 279 -17.13 5.82 -13.50
N ASP A 280 -16.08 6.51 -13.03
CA ASP A 280 -14.74 5.95 -12.92
C ASP A 280 -14.36 5.75 -11.46
N MET A 281 -14.32 4.51 -11.00
CA MET A 281 -14.16 4.21 -9.57
C MET A 281 -13.50 2.85 -9.34
N GLY A 282 -12.72 2.78 -8.27
CA GLY A 282 -12.11 1.55 -7.80
C GLY A 282 -11.83 1.56 -6.31
N ALA A 283 -11.71 0.37 -5.74
CA ALA A 283 -11.34 0.13 -4.35
C ALA A 283 -9.87 -0.26 -4.25
N GLU A 284 -9.19 0.19 -3.18
CA GLU A 284 -7.98 -0.46 -2.70
C GLU A 284 -8.37 -1.57 -1.70
N PHE A 285 -7.66 -2.69 -1.68
CA PHE A 285 -7.75 -3.69 -0.62
C PHE A 285 -6.35 -4.22 -0.32
N ASN A 286 -5.92 -4.07 0.95
CA ASN A 286 -4.58 -4.46 1.40
C ASN A 286 -3.45 -3.93 0.50
N PHE A 287 -3.54 -2.65 0.11
CA PHE A 287 -2.61 -1.94 -0.79
C PHE A 287 -2.67 -2.33 -2.29
N TYR A 288 -3.60 -3.21 -2.68
CA TYR A 288 -3.86 -3.55 -4.08
C TYR A 288 -5.11 -2.84 -4.60
N GLY A 289 -4.97 -2.07 -5.68
CA GLY A 289 -6.07 -1.30 -6.27
C GLY A 289 -6.82 -2.06 -7.37
N SER A 290 -8.10 -1.71 -7.55
CA SER A 290 -8.86 -1.88 -8.78
C SER A 290 -9.13 -0.51 -9.42
N ASP A 291 -9.49 -0.52 -10.70
CA ASP A 291 -9.82 0.69 -11.46
C ASP A 291 -10.82 0.33 -12.57
N ILE A 292 -12.07 0.77 -12.43
CA ILE A 292 -13.19 0.35 -13.28
C ILE A 292 -14.01 1.56 -13.70
N THR A 293 -14.14 1.76 -15.01
CA THR A 293 -15.02 2.76 -15.59
C THR A 293 -16.28 2.12 -16.19
N CYS A 294 -17.46 2.61 -15.80
CA CYS A 294 -18.74 2.24 -16.39
C CYS A 294 -19.42 3.48 -17.00
N SER A 295 -19.90 3.36 -18.25
CA SER A 295 -20.64 4.44 -18.94
C SER A 295 -22.05 3.98 -19.27
N PHE A 296 -23.06 4.77 -18.93
CA PHE A 296 -24.44 4.36 -19.02
C PHE A 296 -25.45 5.53 -19.11
N PRO A 297 -26.63 5.35 -19.73
CA PRO A 297 -27.67 6.39 -19.83
C PRO A 297 -28.46 6.57 -18.53
#